data_AF-A0A7J9XXK5-F1
#
_entry.id   AF-A0A7J9XXK5-F1
#
_cell.length_a   1.000
_cell.length_b   1.000
_cell.length_c   1.000
_cell.angle_alpha   90.00
_cell.angle_beta   90.00
_cell.angle_gamma   90.00
#
_symmetry.space_group_name_H-M   'P 1'
#
loop_
_entity.id
_entity.type
_entity.pdbx_description
1 polymer ?
#
loop_
_entity_poly.entity_id
_entity_poly.type
_entity_poly.pdbx_seq_one_letter_code
_entity_poly.pdbx_strand_id
1 'polypeptide(L)' 'MSGWHGEQDYRVPVGEGIAVYTELQRRDGPSALLYLPDENHWVIRPGNIRVWYEAVLAWLDHHVRGEPWQRPDLL' A
#
# COMPACT_ATOMS: atom_id res chain seq x y z
N MET A 1 6.37 -1.46 -3.39
CA MET A 1 5.05 -1.62 -2.79
C MET A 1 4.17 -1.86 -3.99
N SER A 2 3.41 -2.95 -4.04
CA SER A 2 2.57 -3.23 -5.20
C SER A 2 1.48 -2.17 -5.37
N GLY A 3 1.07 -1.56 -4.26
CA GLY A 3 0.23 -0.37 -4.25
C GLY A 3 -0.49 -0.21 -2.91
N TRP A 4 -1.44 0.71 -2.93
CA TRP A 4 -2.47 0.87 -1.90
C TRP A 4 -3.83 0.80 -2.58
N HIS A 5 -4.87 0.45 -1.84
CA HIS A 5 -6.22 0.42 -2.40
C HIS A 5 -7.29 0.72 -1.34
N GLY A 6 -8.27 1.54 -1.72
CA GLY A 6 -9.47 1.83 -0.93
C GLY A 6 -10.62 0.90 -1.31
N GLU A 7 -11.26 0.24 -0.36
CA GLU A 7 -12.39 -0.68 -0.65
C GLU A 7 -13.56 0.02 -1.35
N GLN A 8 -13.76 1.31 -1.08
CA GLN A 8 -14.87 2.11 -1.63
C GLN A 8 -14.49 2.79 -2.96
N ASP A 9 -13.41 2.34 -3.62
CA ASP A 9 -13.09 2.77 -4.98
C ASP A 9 -13.97 2.07 -6.01
N TYR A 10 -15.09 2.71 -6.35
CA TYR A 10 -15.99 2.24 -7.40
C TYR A 10 -15.51 2.58 -8.83
N ARG A 11 -14.41 3.33 -8.98
CA ARG A 11 -13.81 3.65 -10.29
C ARG A 11 -12.80 2.58 -10.71
N VAL A 12 -12.04 2.08 -9.74
CA VAL A 12 -11.09 0.97 -9.90
C VAL A 12 -11.36 -0.02 -8.77
N PRO A 13 -12.09 -1.12 -9.02
CA PRO A 13 -12.45 -2.05 -7.95
C PRO A 13 -11.25 -2.70 -7.26
N VAL A 14 -11.38 -3.01 -5.97
CA VAL A 14 -10.32 -3.63 -5.14
C VAL A 14 -9.69 -4.89 -5.72
N GLY A 15 -10.46 -5.65 -6.51
CA GLY A 15 -9.99 -6.84 -7.22
C GLY A 15 -8.78 -6.55 -8.11
N GLU A 16 -8.70 -5.38 -8.73
CA GLU A 16 -7.58 -4.98 -9.60
C GLU A 16 -6.28 -4.84 -8.79
N GLY A 17 -6.34 -4.20 -7.61
CA GLY A 17 -5.19 -4.08 -6.71
C GLY A 17 -4.72 -5.44 -6.17
N ILE A 18 -5.68 -6.30 -5.79
CA ILE A 18 -5.40 -7.66 -5.31
C ILE A 18 -4.77 -8.52 -6.40
N ALA A 19 -5.24 -8.41 -7.65
CA ALA A 19 -4.71 -9.17 -8.77
C ALA A 19 -3.23 -8.86 -9.03
N VAL A 20 -2.85 -7.57 -9.05
CA VAL A 20 -1.45 -7.14 -9.21
C VAL A 20 -0.58 -7.62 -8.06
N TYR A 21 -1.05 -7.47 -6.81
CA TYR A 21 -0.32 -7.96 -5.64
C TYR A 21 -0.08 -9.47 -5.71
N THR A 22 -1.13 -10.23 -6.04
CA THR A 22 -1.06 -11.70 -6.15
C THR A 22 -0.07 -12.13 -7.22
N GLU A 23 -0.06 -11.47 -8.38
CA GLU A 23 0.89 -11.79 -9.45
C GLU A 23 2.33 -11.48 -9.06
N LEU A 24 2.58 -10.38 -8.34
CA LEU A 24 3.92 -10.05 -7.85
C LEU A 24 4.42 -11.06 -6.81
N GLN A 25 3.54 -11.54 -5.93
CA GLN A 25 3.85 -12.60 -4.97
C GLN A 25 4.25 -13.90 -5.69
N ARG A 26 3.59 -14.26 -6.80
CA ARG A 26 3.94 -15.46 -7.59
C ARG A 26 5.29 -15.39 -8.28
N ARG A 27 5.82 -14.18 -8.49
CA ARG A 27 7.12 -13.94 -9.14
C ARG A 27 8.26 -13.78 -8.14
N ASP A 28 8.01 -14.04 -6.85
CA ASP A 28 8.96 -13.81 -5.74
C ASP A 28 9.53 -12.38 -5.72
N GLY A 29 8.76 -11.42 -6.24
CA GLY A 29 9.15 -10.01 -6.27
C GLY A 29 8.76 -9.31 -4.97
N PRO A 30 9.56 -8.33 -4.49
CA PRO A 30 9.18 -7.50 -3.35
C PRO A 30 7.81 -6.86 -3.60
N SER A 31 6.83 -7.20 -2.76
CA SER A 31 5.45 -6.74 -2.91
C SER A 31 4.79 -6.54 -1.56
N ALA A 32 3.92 -5.53 -1.50
CA ALA A 32 3.17 -5.14 -0.32
C ALA A 32 1.95 -4.34 -0.77
N LEU A 33 0.78 -4.66 -0.23
CA LEU A 33 -0.48 -3.98 -0.49
C LEU A 33 -0.99 -3.32 0.79
N LEU A 34 -1.12 -2.00 0.78
CA LEU A 34 -1.80 -1.27 1.86
C LEU A 34 -3.30 -1.20 1.56
N TYR A 35 -4.09 -1.93 2.33
CA TYR A 35 -5.54 -1.98 2.17
C TYR A 35 -6.23 -1.03 3.16
N LEU A 36 -7.05 -0.13 2.65
CA LEU A 36 -7.75 0.90 3.42
C LEU A 36 -9.27 0.69 3.27
N PRO A 37 -9.92 -0.07 4.16
CA PRO A 37 -11.30 -0.57 3.98
C PRO A 37 -12.36 0.53 3.94
N ASP A 38 -12.00 1.73 4.37
CA ASP A 38 -12.91 2.84 4.48
C ASP A 38 -12.63 3.91 3.41
N GLU A 39 -11.49 3.88 2.71
CA GLU A 39 -11.15 4.89 1.67
C GLU A 39 -11.82 4.61 0.31
N ASN A 40 -11.95 5.67 -0.48
CA ASN A 40 -12.42 5.61 -1.86
C ASN A 40 -11.24 5.68 -2.84
N HIS A 41 -11.46 6.24 -4.04
CA HIS A 41 -10.42 6.49 -5.04
C HIS A 41 -9.26 7.39 -4.57
N TRP A 42 -9.43 8.09 -3.45
CA TRP A 42 -8.42 8.93 -2.81
C TRP A 42 -8.24 8.51 -1.35
N VAL A 43 -7.08 8.84 -0.78
CA VAL A 43 -6.84 8.73 0.66
C VAL A 43 -7.21 10.06 1.31
N ILE A 44 -8.34 10.12 2.01
CA ILE A 44 -8.93 11.38 2.50
C ILE A 44 -8.98 11.45 4.02
N ARG A 45 -9.12 10.33 4.73
CA ARG A 45 -9.17 10.39 6.21
C ARG A 45 -7.82 10.82 6.76
N PRO A 46 -7.78 11.75 7.73
CA PRO A 46 -6.53 12.25 8.28
C PRO A 46 -5.61 11.14 8.84
N GLY A 47 -6.18 10.13 9.52
CA GLY A 47 -5.42 8.99 10.02
C GLY A 47 -4.82 8.15 8.89
N ASN A 48 -5.62 7.83 7.88
CA ASN A 48 -5.18 7.02 6.74
C ASN A 48 -4.14 7.75 5.88
N ILE A 49 -4.25 9.07 5.70
CA ILE A 49 -3.23 9.86 4.99
C ILE A 49 -1.87 9.70 5.67
N ARG A 50 -1.84 9.79 7.01
CA ARG A 50 -0.60 9.61 7.77
C ARG A 50 -0.02 8.21 7.58
N VAL A 51 -0.84 7.17 7.77
CA VAL A 51 -0.45 5.77 7.55
C VAL A 51 0.08 5.56 6.13
N TRP A 52 -0.60 6.13 5.14
CA TRP A 52 -0.24 6.02 3.73
C TRP A 52 1.15 6.62 3.46
N TYR A 53 1.43 7.83 3.93
CA TYR A 53 2.74 8.45 3.80
C TYR A 53 3.83 7.66 4.53
N GLU A 54 3.57 7.23 5.77
CA GLU A 54 4.53 6.43 6.54
C GLU A 54 4.87 5.12 5.82
N ALA A 55 3.86 4.42 5.26
CA ALA A 55 4.06 3.18 4.50
C ALA A 55 4.84 3.39 3.20
N VAL A 56 4.52 4.43 2.44
CA VAL A 56 5.22 4.76 1.19
C VAL A 56 6.68 5.11 1.47
N LEU A 57 6.94 5.95 2.47
CA LEU A 57 8.29 6.36 2.83
C LEU A 57 9.12 5.18 3.34
N ALA A 58 8.58 4.39 4.28
CA ALA A 58 9.26 3.20 4.80
C ALA A 58 9.62 2.19 3.69
N TRP A 59 8.74 2.03 2.69
CA TRP A 59 9.04 1.20 1.52
C TRP A 59 10.22 1.75 0.71
N LEU A 60 10.24 3.05 0.45
CA LEU A 60 11.31 3.69 -0.31
C LEU A 60 12.63 3.68 0.46
N ASP A 61 12.61 3.96 1.76
CA ASP A 61 13.81 3.90 2.59
C ASP A 61 14.42 2.49 2.56
N HIS A 62 13.60 1.44 2.68
CA HIS A 62 14.10 0.07 2.62
C HIS A 62 14.62 -0.34 1.23
N HIS A 63 13.84 -0.10 0.17
CA HIS A 63 14.14 -0.65 -1.17
C HIS A 63 14.96 0.26 -2.08
N VAL A 64 14.98 1.57 -1.83
CA VAL A 64 15.72 2.55 -2.64
C VAL A 64 16.95 3.05 -1.90
N ARG A 65 16.84 3.32 -0.59
CA ARG A 65 17.95 3.86 0.21
C ARG A 65 18.76 2.79 0.93
N GLY A 66 18.26 1.55 0.99
CA GLY A 66 18.94 0.44 1.66
C GLY A 66 18.91 0.53 3.18
N GLU A 67 17.98 1.31 3.73
CA GLU A 67 17.78 1.40 5.17
C GLU A 67 17.12 0.12 5.72
N PRO A 68 17.31 -0.22 7.00
CA PRO A 68 16.60 -1.34 7.61
C PRO A 68 15.08 -1.16 7.47
N TRP A 69 14.36 -2.25 7.19
CA TRP A 69 12.90 -2.20 7.16
C TRP A 69 12.34 -1.76 8.51
N GLN A 70 11.56 -0.68 8.51
CA GLN A 70 10.82 -0.20 9.67
C GLN A 70 9.34 -0.19 9.33
N ARG A 71 8.55 -0.95 10.09
CA ARG A 71 7.09 -0.94 9.95
C ARG A 71 6.55 0.36 10.56
N PRO A 72 5.70 1.12 9.85
CA PRO A 72 4.97 2.25 10.43
C PRO A 72 4.24 1.88 11.71
N ASP A 73 4.28 2.76 12.72
CA ASP A 73 3.69 2.51 14.05
C ASP A 73 2.17 2.32 14.01
N LEU A 74 1.51 2.91 13.01
CA LEU A 74 0.07 2.90 12.85
C LEU A 74 -0.44 1.73 11.98
N LEU A 75 0.44 0.80 11.57
CA LEU A 75 0.11 -0.41 10.78
C LEU A 75 0.14 -1.68 11.61
#